data_AF-A0A0S8K791-F1
#
_entry.id   AF-A0A0S8K791-F1
#
_cell.length_a   1.000
_cell.length_b   1.000
_cell.length_c   1.000
_cell.angle_alpha   90.00
_cell.angle_beta   90.00
_cell.angle_gamma   90.00
#
_symmetry.space_group_name_H-M   'P 1'
#
loop_
_entity.id
_entity.type
_entity.pdbx_description
1 polymer ?
#
loop_
_entity_poly.entity_id
_entity_poly.type
_entity_poly.pdbx_seq_one_letter_code
_entity_poly.pdbx_strand_id
1 'polypeptide(L)'
;MSTKKLTEMKLSLGFIITVLVIGLGIQMANAQGGVEARRELELTDALLLKAQRLVIDEGCPSKRAHELLDQAKNLQKEAWMAHNRGQHRLALSGTKTARGLAQEAIKIAERWRFVVRQIQNTSELLDIATKMVRVNQNPRAAALLETALSQFERGQGALREGQIEQAFHLLKNANKLAREIITMLRQEDMGQERVGRELDRSDRLIDKARSLIEESGHEKARALLDRGVQTQIRAREFFDEGKYEVAHQLTLKAREFVVRAVGMVEGPIDPERVKRTIGATDGLMEGVRPIIMESQDREAVQLFLSAENHQDKAKGLLATQRYKLALAQTKIARRLVDKALELVGETSG
;
A
#
# COMPACT_ATOMS: atom_id res chain seq x y z
N MET A 1 91.96 14.10 43.21
CA MET A 1 90.52 14.42 43.31
C MET A 1 89.82 13.21 43.93
N SER A 2 89.23 13.34 45.12
CA SER A 2 88.78 12.19 45.93
C SER A 2 87.60 11.47 45.28
N THR A 3 87.68 10.14 45.19
CA THR A 3 86.65 9.24 44.65
C THR A 3 85.28 9.45 45.29
N LYS A 4 85.24 9.96 46.53
CA LYS A 4 84.03 10.34 47.27
C LYS A 4 83.25 11.50 46.64
N LYS A 5 83.93 12.50 46.07
CA LYS A 5 83.26 13.62 45.35
C LYS A 5 82.65 13.17 44.03
N LEU A 6 83.24 12.15 43.38
CA LEU A 6 82.74 11.63 42.10
C LEU A 6 81.47 10.78 42.29
N THR A 7 81.36 10.05 43.40
CA THR A 7 80.14 9.29 43.75
C THR A 7 79.00 10.21 44.19
N GLU A 8 79.27 11.25 44.98
CA GLU A 8 78.25 12.24 45.35
C GLU A 8 77.72 13.02 44.13
N MET A 9 78.59 13.37 43.18
CA MET A 9 78.17 14.06 41.95
C MET A 9 77.33 13.16 41.03
N LYS A 10 77.60 11.85 40.97
CA LYS A 10 76.79 10.88 40.19
C LYS A 10 75.41 10.64 40.82
N LEU A 11 75.30 10.62 42.15
CA LEU A 11 74.03 10.51 42.87
C LEU A 11 73.16 11.76 42.67
N SER A 12 73.76 12.96 42.73
CA SER A 12 73.08 14.23 42.44
C SER A 12 72.56 14.30 41.00
N LEU A 13 73.36 13.89 40.02
CA LEU A 13 72.98 13.93 38.60
C LEU A 13 71.85 12.93 38.28
N GLY A 14 71.89 11.73 38.86
CA GLY A 14 70.83 10.72 38.71
C GLY A 14 69.48 11.17 39.28
N PHE A 15 69.48 11.87 40.41
CA PHE A 15 68.26 12.43 41.00
C PHE A 15 67.66 13.54 40.14
N ILE A 16 68.49 14.46 39.63
CA ILE A 16 68.04 15.54 38.73
C ILE A 16 67.42 14.96 37.46
N ILE A 17 68.06 13.97 36.83
CA ILE A 17 67.52 13.33 35.61
C ILE A 17 66.17 12.66 35.91
N THR A 18 66.01 11.99 37.05
CA THR A 18 64.77 11.30 37.40
C THR A 18 63.62 12.29 37.63
N VAL A 19 63.87 13.41 38.33
CA VAL A 19 62.86 14.46 38.52
C VAL A 19 62.47 15.11 37.19
N LEU A 20 63.43 15.29 36.27
CA LEU A 20 63.19 15.88 34.95
C LEU A 20 62.37 14.95 34.05
N VAL A 21 62.62 13.63 34.11
CA VAL A 21 61.83 12.61 33.36
C VAL A 21 60.40 12.50 33.92
N ILE A 22 60.22 12.53 35.23
CA ILE A 22 58.87 12.52 35.85
C ILE A 22 58.12 13.82 35.49
N GLY A 23 58.80 14.96 35.52
CA GLY A 23 58.24 16.25 35.10
C GLY A 23 57.78 16.26 33.63
N LEU A 24 58.60 15.71 32.72
CA LEU A 24 58.26 15.61 31.29
C LEU A 24 57.11 14.62 31.02
N GLY A 25 57.05 13.50 31.74
CA GLY A 25 55.97 12.52 31.62
C GLY A 25 54.59 13.10 32.00
N ILE A 26 54.53 13.92 33.06
CA ILE A 26 53.29 14.59 33.50
C ILE A 26 52.84 15.63 32.46
N GLN A 27 53.76 16.33 31.80
CA GLN A 27 53.41 17.28 30.74
C GLN A 27 52.85 16.60 29.49
N MET A 28 53.40 15.46 29.07
CA MET A 28 52.90 14.72 27.91
C MET A 28 51.50 14.13 28.14
N ALA A 29 51.21 13.61 29.33
CA ALA A 29 49.88 13.10 29.67
C ALA A 29 48.80 14.20 29.67
N ASN A 30 49.15 15.42 30.14
CA ASN A 30 48.25 16.57 30.10
C ASN A 30 48.02 17.08 28.67
N ALA A 31 49.05 17.07 27.82
CA ALA A 31 48.94 17.49 26.42
C ALA A 31 47.99 16.58 25.61
N GLN A 32 48.09 15.25 25.81
CA GLN A 32 47.19 14.29 25.14
C GLN A 32 45.73 14.45 25.59
N GLY A 33 45.50 14.63 26.89
CA GLY A 33 44.15 14.86 27.44
C GLY A 33 43.53 16.17 26.94
N GLY A 34 44.34 17.20 26.66
CA GLY A 34 43.87 18.45 26.08
C GLY A 34 43.31 18.28 24.66
N VAL A 35 44.06 17.60 23.77
CA VAL A 35 43.63 17.39 22.37
C VAL A 35 42.34 16.57 22.31
N GLU A 36 42.24 15.50 23.11
CA GLU A 36 41.02 14.68 23.18
C GLU A 36 39.83 15.48 23.73
N ALA A 37 40.01 16.21 24.83
CA ALA A 37 38.95 17.02 25.42
C ALA A 37 38.43 18.09 24.45
N ARG A 38 39.32 18.76 23.71
CA ARG A 38 38.94 19.75 22.70
C ARG A 38 38.11 19.11 21.58
N ARG A 39 38.56 17.97 21.05
CA ARG A 39 37.82 17.24 20.01
C ARG A 39 36.41 16.86 20.48
N GLU A 40 36.28 16.34 21.69
CA GLU A 40 34.98 15.96 22.26
C GLU A 40 34.05 17.17 22.47
N LEU A 41 34.61 18.32 22.87
CA LEU A 41 33.86 19.58 22.98
C LEU A 41 33.33 20.04 21.62
N GLU A 42 34.19 20.10 20.60
CA GLU A 42 33.81 20.50 19.23
C GLU A 42 32.72 19.58 18.63
N LEU A 43 32.80 18.26 18.89
CA LEU A 43 31.76 17.30 18.49
C LEU A 43 30.42 17.58 19.17
N THR A 44 30.43 17.92 20.46
CA THR A 44 29.21 18.28 21.20
C THR A 44 28.64 19.61 20.71
N ASP A 45 29.46 20.60 20.35
CA ASP A 45 29.00 21.87 19.77
C ASP A 45 28.25 21.65 18.46
N ALA A 46 28.78 20.80 17.57
CA ALA A 46 28.10 20.43 16.33
C ALA A 46 26.74 19.76 16.59
N LEU A 47 26.64 18.91 17.62
CA LEU A 47 25.38 18.30 18.03
C LEU A 47 24.40 19.33 18.60
N LEU A 48 24.88 20.30 19.40
CA LEU A 48 24.04 21.38 19.94
C LEU A 48 23.48 22.28 18.84
N LEU A 49 24.24 22.54 17.77
CA LEU A 49 23.74 23.24 16.59
C LEU A 49 22.63 22.44 15.88
N LYS A 50 22.77 21.12 15.76
CA LYS A 50 21.69 20.25 15.26
C LYS A 50 20.45 20.31 16.17
N ALA A 51 20.65 20.23 17.48
CA ALA A 51 19.57 20.30 18.46
C ALA A 51 18.85 21.66 18.41
N GLN A 52 19.60 22.76 18.34
CA GLN A 52 19.08 24.11 18.14
C GLN A 52 18.18 24.20 16.91
N ARG A 53 18.65 23.70 15.76
CA ARG A 53 17.88 23.73 14.52
C ARG A 53 16.55 22.98 14.66
N LEU A 54 16.58 21.78 15.23
CA LEU A 54 15.39 20.94 15.37
C LEU A 54 14.40 21.44 16.42
N VAL A 55 14.91 21.97 17.54
CA VAL A 55 14.06 22.41 18.65
C VAL A 55 13.53 23.82 18.42
N ILE A 56 14.38 24.76 18.02
CA ILE A 56 14.03 26.19 17.93
C ILE A 56 13.71 26.59 16.50
N ASP A 57 14.62 26.37 15.55
CA ASP A 57 14.44 26.90 14.18
C ASP A 57 13.26 26.23 13.46
N GLU A 58 13.04 24.93 13.70
CA GLU A 58 11.89 24.19 13.20
C GLU A 58 10.63 24.34 14.08
N GLY A 59 10.71 25.02 15.23
CA GLY A 59 9.54 25.37 16.05
C GLY A 59 8.92 24.22 16.86
N CYS A 60 9.73 23.33 17.44
CA CYS A 60 9.24 22.24 18.29
C CYS A 60 8.55 22.78 19.55
N PRO A 61 7.24 22.58 19.79
CA PRO A 61 6.52 23.23 20.89
C PRO A 61 6.83 22.64 22.28
N SER A 62 7.67 21.61 22.38
CA SER A 62 7.93 20.93 23.64
C SER A 62 8.79 21.79 24.57
N LYS A 63 8.20 22.25 25.69
CA LYS A 63 8.94 22.96 26.76
C LYS A 63 10.12 22.15 27.28
N ARG A 64 9.94 20.84 27.48
CA ARG A 64 10.98 19.93 27.94
C ARG A 64 12.16 19.86 26.97
N ALA A 65 11.92 19.84 25.65
CA ALA A 65 13.01 19.83 24.67
C ALA A 65 13.85 21.12 24.73
N HIS A 66 13.18 22.27 24.92
CA HIS A 66 13.86 23.56 25.13
C HIS A 66 14.68 23.57 26.42
N GLU A 67 14.10 23.14 27.54
CA GLU A 67 14.80 23.06 28.83
C GLU A 67 16.05 22.16 28.76
N LEU A 68 15.94 20.99 28.12
CA LEU A 68 17.07 20.08 27.92
C LEU A 68 18.18 20.71 27.05
N LEU A 69 17.80 21.41 25.99
CA LEU A 69 18.74 22.10 25.12
C LEU A 69 19.46 23.24 25.86
N ASP A 70 18.74 24.03 26.64
CA ASP A 70 19.33 25.13 27.41
C ASP A 70 20.29 24.61 28.49
N GLN A 71 19.91 23.55 29.21
CA GLN A 71 20.81 22.87 30.16
C GLN A 71 22.06 22.31 29.46
N ALA A 72 21.90 21.69 28.29
CA ALA A 72 23.01 21.16 27.51
C ALA A 72 24.00 22.25 27.09
N LYS A 73 23.49 23.41 26.62
CA LYS A 73 24.32 24.56 26.26
C LYS A 73 25.09 25.14 27.46
N ASN A 74 24.43 25.26 28.61
CA ASN A 74 25.07 25.76 29.83
C ASN A 74 26.20 24.85 30.30
N LEU A 75 25.96 23.53 30.34
CA LEU A 75 26.99 22.54 30.70
C LEU A 75 28.15 22.53 29.69
N GLN A 76 27.87 22.69 28.40
CA GLN A 76 28.92 22.76 27.38
C GLN A 76 29.77 24.03 27.54
N LYS A 77 29.15 25.17 27.85
CA LYS A 77 29.87 26.42 28.17
C LYS A 77 30.78 26.23 29.38
N GLU A 78 30.29 25.58 30.44
CA GLU A 78 31.09 25.23 31.62
C GLU A 78 32.24 24.27 31.30
N ALA A 79 31.99 23.28 30.44
CA ALA A 79 33.01 22.33 30.00
C ALA A 79 34.14 23.02 29.22
N TRP A 80 33.82 23.97 28.34
CA TRP A 80 34.82 24.82 27.67
C TRP A 80 35.63 25.66 28.67
N MET A 81 34.98 26.27 29.67
CA MET A 81 35.68 27.01 30.72
C MET A 81 36.64 26.11 31.52
N ALA A 82 36.21 24.89 31.87
CA ALA A 82 37.05 23.91 32.55
C ALA A 82 38.27 23.50 31.69
N HIS A 83 38.06 23.28 30.39
CA HIS A 83 39.14 22.96 29.45
C HIS A 83 40.18 24.08 29.39
N ASN A 84 39.75 25.33 29.28
CA ASN A 84 40.63 26.51 29.24
C ASN A 84 41.44 26.70 30.55
N ARG A 85 40.96 26.15 31.67
CA ARG A 85 41.69 26.12 32.95
C ARG A 85 42.61 24.89 33.12
N GLY A 86 42.78 24.07 32.07
CA GLY A 86 43.56 22.82 32.12
C GLY A 86 42.86 21.66 32.84
N GLN A 87 41.57 21.79 33.20
CA GLN A 87 40.81 20.78 33.93
C GLN A 87 40.16 19.77 32.95
N HIS A 88 40.96 19.09 32.14
CA HIS A 88 40.48 18.30 31.00
C HIS A 88 39.51 17.15 31.38
N ARG A 89 39.70 16.49 32.53
CA ARG A 89 38.76 15.45 33.02
C ARG A 89 37.37 16.00 33.31
N LEU A 90 37.30 17.18 33.94
CA LEU A 90 36.04 17.85 34.24
C LEU A 90 35.34 18.30 32.95
N ALA A 91 36.11 18.86 32.00
CA ALA A 91 35.60 19.21 30.68
C ALA A 91 35.00 17.99 29.93
N LEU A 92 35.71 16.86 29.93
CA LEU A 92 35.24 15.61 29.33
C LEU A 92 33.96 15.07 29.99
N SER A 93 33.83 15.17 31.31
CA SER A 93 32.60 14.77 32.00
C SER A 93 31.44 15.71 31.67
N GLY A 94 31.66 17.03 31.71
CA GLY A 94 30.64 18.03 31.41
C GLY A 94 30.12 17.93 29.97
N THR A 95 31.02 17.78 28.99
CA THR A 95 30.63 17.66 27.58
C THR A 95 29.87 16.36 27.28
N LYS A 96 30.21 15.25 27.95
CA LYS A 96 29.44 13.99 27.81
C LYS A 96 28.02 14.14 28.33
N THR A 97 27.83 14.80 29.48
CA THR A 97 26.49 15.08 30.03
C THR A 97 25.71 16.02 29.11
N ALA A 98 26.34 17.11 28.65
CA ALA A 98 25.74 18.04 27.70
C ALA A 98 25.27 17.33 26.42
N ARG A 99 26.10 16.42 25.87
CA ARG A 99 25.77 15.61 24.70
C ARG A 99 24.54 14.73 24.93
N GLY A 100 24.45 14.05 26.08
CA GLY A 100 23.29 13.22 26.42
C GLY A 100 21.98 14.03 26.46
N LEU A 101 22.01 15.20 27.08
CA LEU A 101 20.85 16.11 27.12
C LEU A 101 20.47 16.61 25.72
N ALA A 102 21.45 16.97 24.90
CA ALA A 102 21.22 17.39 23.51
C ALA A 102 20.62 16.26 22.65
N GLN A 103 21.07 15.01 22.83
CA GLN A 103 20.51 13.85 22.14
C GLN A 103 19.04 13.60 22.53
N GLU A 104 18.69 13.71 23.81
CA GLU A 104 17.30 13.58 24.24
C GLU A 104 16.43 14.73 23.73
N ALA A 105 16.93 15.96 23.69
CA ALA A 105 16.23 17.09 23.07
C ALA A 105 15.97 16.85 21.57
N ILE A 106 16.98 16.36 20.83
CA ILE A 106 16.86 15.97 19.41
C ILE A 106 15.79 14.89 19.24
N LYS A 107 15.82 13.83 20.06
CA LYS A 107 14.87 12.72 19.98
C LYS A 107 13.42 13.18 20.16
N ILE A 108 13.18 14.11 21.09
CA ILE A 108 11.85 14.70 21.28
C ILE A 108 11.42 15.49 20.03
N ALA A 109 12.32 16.31 19.47
CA ALA A 109 12.04 17.10 18.27
C ALA A 109 11.81 16.22 17.02
N GLU A 110 12.60 15.17 16.82
CA GLU A 110 12.42 14.22 15.71
C GLU A 110 11.08 13.48 15.83
N ARG A 111 10.67 13.10 17.05
CA ARG A 111 9.36 12.51 17.30
C ARG A 111 8.22 13.50 16.99
N TRP A 112 8.35 14.75 17.40
CA TRP A 112 7.40 15.80 17.04
C TRP A 112 7.24 15.96 15.52
N ARG A 113 8.34 16.08 14.77
CA ARG A 113 8.32 16.15 13.29
C ARG A 113 7.62 14.95 12.66
N PHE A 114 7.85 13.77 13.21
CA PHE A 114 7.16 12.57 12.75
C PHE A 114 5.64 12.70 12.96
N VAL A 115 5.19 13.18 14.12
CA VAL A 115 3.77 13.43 14.39
C VAL A 115 3.17 14.49 13.47
N VAL A 116 3.91 15.58 13.19
CA VAL A 116 3.48 16.60 12.20
C VAL A 116 3.25 15.98 10.81
N ARG A 117 4.15 15.12 10.35
CA ARG A 117 3.93 14.38 9.08
C ARG A 117 2.71 13.45 9.15
N GLN A 118 2.46 12.82 10.31
CA GLN A 118 1.25 12.01 10.49
C GLN A 118 -0.04 12.83 10.41
N ILE A 119 -0.04 14.10 10.84
CA ILE A 119 -1.19 14.99 10.66
C ILE A 119 -1.49 15.17 9.18
N GLN A 120 -0.48 15.53 8.37
CA GLN A 120 -0.67 15.73 6.93
C GLN A 120 -1.24 14.48 6.25
N ASN A 121 -0.60 13.34 6.46
CA ASN A 121 -1.03 12.06 5.88
C ASN A 121 -2.45 11.66 6.33
N THR A 122 -2.79 11.92 7.58
CA THR A 122 -4.12 11.57 8.12
C THR A 122 -5.18 12.54 7.60
N SER A 123 -4.85 13.82 7.43
CA SER A 123 -5.75 14.81 6.80
C SER A 123 -6.10 14.40 5.37
N GLU A 124 -5.12 13.99 4.58
CA GLU A 124 -5.34 13.54 3.20
C GLU A 124 -6.23 12.30 3.14
N LEU A 125 -6.00 11.32 4.03
CA LEU A 125 -6.86 10.13 4.11
C LEU A 125 -8.29 10.46 4.55
N LEU A 126 -8.45 11.41 5.48
CA LEU A 126 -9.77 11.84 5.94
C LEU A 126 -10.52 12.60 4.84
N ASP A 127 -9.85 13.40 4.01
CA ASP A 127 -10.47 14.05 2.84
C ASP A 127 -10.98 13.02 1.82
N ILE A 128 -10.17 12.00 1.52
CA ILE A 128 -10.58 10.88 0.65
C ILE A 128 -11.79 10.16 1.26
N ALA A 129 -11.71 9.78 2.53
CA ALA A 129 -12.80 9.09 3.23
C ALA A 129 -14.08 9.94 3.25
N THR A 130 -13.97 11.25 3.47
CA THR A 130 -15.10 12.19 3.45
C THR A 130 -15.78 12.22 2.09
N LYS A 131 -15.00 12.33 1.00
CA LYS A 131 -15.53 12.29 -0.36
C LYS A 131 -16.27 10.98 -0.65
N MET A 132 -15.69 9.84 -0.26
CA MET A 132 -16.29 8.53 -0.47
C MET A 132 -17.58 8.34 0.34
N VAL A 133 -17.59 8.72 1.62
CA VAL A 133 -18.78 8.66 2.48
C VAL A 133 -19.91 9.51 1.91
N ARG A 134 -19.61 10.70 1.39
CA ARG A 134 -20.60 11.59 0.77
C ARG A 134 -21.26 10.96 -0.46
N VAL A 135 -20.49 10.23 -1.28
CA VAL A 135 -20.99 9.56 -2.48
C VAL A 135 -21.83 8.33 -2.10
N ASN A 136 -21.32 7.49 -1.21
CA ASN A 136 -21.95 6.21 -0.87
C ASN A 136 -23.10 6.34 0.14
N GLN A 137 -23.19 7.44 0.90
CA GLN A 137 -24.21 7.69 1.93
C GLN A 137 -24.35 6.56 2.97
N ASN A 138 -23.31 5.75 3.18
CA ASN A 138 -23.33 4.64 4.13
C ASN A 138 -23.33 5.18 5.58
N PRO A 139 -24.37 4.92 6.39
CA PRO A 139 -24.51 5.50 7.72
C PRO A 139 -23.45 5.00 8.71
N ARG A 140 -23.01 3.74 8.57
CA ARG A 140 -21.94 3.18 9.40
C ARG A 140 -20.60 3.85 9.09
N ALA A 141 -20.29 4.03 7.80
CA ALA A 141 -19.08 4.72 7.38
C ALA A 141 -19.08 6.19 7.84
N ALA A 142 -20.25 6.85 7.82
CA ALA A 142 -20.41 8.21 8.36
C ALA A 142 -20.12 8.30 9.87
N ALA A 143 -20.65 7.38 10.68
CA ALA A 143 -20.37 7.34 12.12
C ALA A 143 -18.88 7.08 12.44
N LEU A 144 -18.23 6.21 11.67
CA LEU A 144 -16.78 5.98 11.79
C LEU A 144 -15.99 7.23 11.39
N LEU A 145 -16.41 7.94 10.34
CA LEU A 145 -15.77 9.17 9.88
C LEU A 145 -15.84 10.27 10.95
N GLU A 146 -17.01 10.47 11.57
CA GLU A 146 -17.18 11.42 12.67
C GLU A 146 -16.22 11.11 13.83
N THR A 147 -16.13 9.83 14.21
CA THR A 147 -15.16 9.39 15.23
C THR A 147 -13.72 9.68 14.81
N ALA A 148 -13.37 9.41 13.55
CA ALA A 148 -12.02 9.65 13.04
C ALA A 148 -11.66 11.14 13.01
N LEU A 149 -12.60 12.01 12.61
CA LEU A 149 -12.45 13.47 12.62
C LEU A 149 -12.26 14.01 14.04
N SER A 150 -13.07 13.54 15.00
CA SER A 150 -12.93 13.92 16.41
C SER A 150 -11.57 13.51 16.99
N GLN A 151 -11.10 12.29 16.68
CA GLN A 151 -9.78 11.82 17.10
C GLN A 151 -8.65 12.64 16.47
N PHE A 152 -8.79 13.00 15.19
CA PHE A 152 -7.84 13.85 14.48
C PHE A 152 -7.74 15.25 15.09
N GLU A 153 -8.88 15.90 15.34
CA GLU A 153 -8.94 17.24 15.97
C GLU A 153 -8.32 17.22 17.38
N ARG A 154 -8.67 16.23 18.20
CA ARG A 154 -8.05 16.04 19.52
C ARG A 154 -6.54 15.79 19.42
N GLY A 155 -6.10 15.06 18.40
CA GLY A 155 -4.68 14.83 18.11
C GLY A 155 -3.93 16.12 17.77
N GLN A 156 -4.54 17.00 16.98
CA GLN A 156 -4.00 18.33 16.69
C GLN A 156 -3.97 19.22 17.95
N GLY A 157 -5.01 19.16 18.78
CA GLY A 157 -5.05 19.82 20.10
C GLY A 157 -3.89 19.39 20.99
N ALA A 158 -3.73 18.08 21.21
CA ALA A 158 -2.66 17.51 22.02
C ALA A 158 -1.26 17.92 21.50
N LEU A 159 -1.07 18.00 20.17
CA LEU A 159 0.20 18.45 19.60
C LEU A 159 0.48 19.91 19.91
N ARG A 160 -0.52 20.80 19.80
CA ARG A 160 -0.40 22.22 20.17
C ARG A 160 -0.04 22.41 21.65
N GLU A 161 -0.52 21.52 22.51
CA GLU A 161 -0.20 21.48 23.94
C GLU A 161 1.16 20.82 24.26
N GLY A 162 1.89 20.32 23.25
CA GLY A 162 3.17 19.64 23.43
C GLY A 162 3.07 18.19 23.93
N GLN A 163 1.87 17.60 23.97
CA GLN A 163 1.60 16.21 24.38
C GLN A 163 1.84 15.24 23.21
N ILE A 164 3.11 15.09 22.80
CA ILE A 164 3.50 14.37 21.56
C ILE A 164 3.00 12.92 21.52
N GLU A 165 3.10 12.16 22.63
CA GLU A 165 2.65 10.75 22.65
C GLU A 165 1.14 10.63 22.47
N GLN A 166 0.37 11.47 23.18
CA GLN A 166 -1.09 11.47 23.09
C GLN A 166 -1.53 11.85 21.68
N ALA A 167 -0.93 12.90 21.10
CA ALA A 167 -1.15 13.29 19.71
C ALA A 167 -0.90 12.12 18.75
N PHE A 168 0.23 11.41 18.91
CA PHE A 168 0.56 10.25 18.08
C PHE A 168 -0.50 9.14 18.15
N HIS A 169 -0.94 8.77 19.36
CA HIS A 169 -1.96 7.73 19.54
C HIS A 169 -3.31 8.10 18.91
N LEU A 170 -3.76 9.35 19.12
CA LEU A 170 -5.01 9.86 18.55
C LEU A 170 -4.97 9.86 17.01
N LEU A 171 -3.86 10.35 16.44
CA LEU A 171 -3.68 10.38 14.98
C LEU A 171 -3.57 8.97 14.38
N LYS A 172 -2.90 8.04 15.05
CA LYS A 172 -2.83 6.63 14.64
C LYS A 172 -4.23 5.99 14.60
N ASN A 173 -5.07 6.29 15.58
CA ASN A 173 -6.45 5.79 15.63
C ASN A 173 -7.30 6.41 14.50
N ALA A 174 -7.24 7.73 14.31
CA ALA A 174 -7.90 8.41 13.20
C ALA A 174 -7.49 7.83 11.84
N ASN A 175 -6.20 7.60 11.64
CA ASN A 175 -5.65 6.99 10.43
C ASN A 175 -6.18 5.57 10.19
N LYS A 176 -6.21 4.73 11.24
CA LYS A 176 -6.76 3.38 11.18
C LYS A 176 -8.23 3.40 10.76
N LEU A 177 -9.04 4.26 11.38
CA LEU A 177 -10.47 4.41 11.06
C LEU A 177 -10.67 4.90 9.61
N ALA A 178 -9.91 5.89 9.16
CA ALA A 178 -9.98 6.38 7.78
C ALA A 178 -9.71 5.27 6.75
N ARG A 179 -8.71 4.42 6.99
CA ARG A 179 -8.39 3.26 6.12
C ARG A 179 -9.49 2.20 6.15
N GLU A 180 -10.07 1.93 7.32
CA GLU A 180 -11.18 1.00 7.47
C GLU A 180 -12.39 1.46 6.65
N ILE A 181 -12.74 2.75 6.74
CA ILE A 181 -13.81 3.38 5.94
C ILE A 181 -13.55 3.20 4.44
N ILE A 182 -12.36 3.57 3.97
CA ILE A 182 -12.00 3.45 2.54
C ILE A 182 -12.09 2.00 2.06
N THR A 183 -11.63 1.05 2.88
CA THR A 183 -11.68 -0.38 2.54
C THR A 183 -13.11 -0.88 2.46
N MET A 184 -13.95 -0.52 3.44
CA MET A 184 -15.37 -0.88 3.48
C MET A 184 -16.12 -0.36 2.25
N LEU A 185 -15.97 0.92 1.94
CA LEU A 185 -16.66 1.54 0.81
C LEU A 185 -16.17 1.00 -0.54
N ARG A 186 -14.85 0.74 -0.69
CA ARG A 186 -14.33 0.09 -1.90
C ARG A 186 -14.88 -1.32 -2.10
N GLN A 187 -15.09 -2.07 -1.02
CA GLN A 187 -15.67 -3.41 -1.11
C GLN A 187 -17.15 -3.35 -1.54
N GLU A 188 -17.89 -2.35 -1.06
CA GLU A 188 -19.28 -2.09 -1.47
C GLU A 188 -19.36 -1.65 -2.95
N ASP A 189 -18.53 -0.69 -3.38
CA ASP A 189 -18.45 -0.22 -4.77
C ASP A 189 -18.10 -1.36 -5.74
N MET A 190 -17.10 -2.19 -5.40
CA MET A 190 -16.75 -3.36 -6.22
C MET A 190 -17.88 -4.40 -6.28
N GLY A 191 -18.70 -4.49 -5.22
CA GLY A 191 -19.93 -5.27 -5.21
C GLY A 191 -20.92 -4.74 -6.25
N GLN A 192 -21.19 -3.43 -6.25
CA GLN A 192 -22.09 -2.79 -7.20
C GLN A 192 -21.64 -2.99 -8.65
N GLU A 193 -20.41 -2.63 -9.00
CA GLU A 193 -19.91 -2.77 -10.39
C GLU A 193 -19.92 -4.22 -10.87
N ARG A 194 -19.55 -5.15 -9.99
CA ARG A 194 -19.58 -6.58 -10.32
C ARG A 194 -21.00 -7.07 -10.57
N VAL A 195 -21.96 -6.68 -9.73
CA VAL A 195 -23.36 -7.09 -9.89
C VAL A 195 -23.97 -6.45 -11.13
N GLY A 196 -23.67 -5.19 -11.42
CA GLY A 196 -24.07 -4.50 -12.67
C GLY A 196 -23.63 -5.27 -13.92
N ARG A 197 -22.36 -5.67 -13.98
CA ARG A 197 -21.85 -6.51 -15.10
C ARG A 197 -22.55 -7.85 -15.22
N GLU A 198 -22.91 -8.49 -14.10
CA GLU A 198 -23.65 -9.75 -14.13
C GLU A 198 -25.11 -9.59 -14.57
N LEU A 199 -25.75 -8.46 -14.25
CA LEU A 199 -27.06 -8.10 -14.78
C LEU A 199 -27.00 -7.93 -16.30
N ASP A 200 -26.06 -7.14 -16.81
CA ASP A 200 -25.93 -6.90 -18.25
C ASP A 200 -25.62 -8.17 -19.03
N ARG A 201 -24.80 -9.06 -18.47
CA ARG A 201 -24.54 -10.40 -19.05
C ARG A 201 -25.81 -11.24 -19.13
N SER A 202 -26.64 -11.23 -18.09
CA SER A 202 -27.90 -11.97 -18.06
C SER A 202 -28.92 -11.40 -19.05
N ASP A 203 -29.00 -10.07 -19.20
CA ASP A 203 -29.88 -9.43 -20.19
C ASP A 203 -29.50 -9.82 -21.62
N ARG A 204 -28.21 -9.73 -21.97
CA ARG A 204 -27.72 -10.18 -23.28
C ARG A 204 -28.03 -11.66 -23.56
N LEU A 205 -28.04 -12.50 -22.52
CA LEU A 205 -28.41 -13.91 -22.66
C LEU A 205 -29.92 -14.08 -22.90
N ILE A 206 -30.75 -13.32 -22.17
CA ILE A 206 -32.21 -13.29 -22.35
C ILE A 206 -32.56 -12.86 -23.77
N ASP A 207 -31.95 -11.78 -24.27
CA ASP A 207 -32.21 -11.26 -25.61
C ASP A 207 -31.86 -12.29 -26.69
N LYS A 208 -30.70 -12.96 -26.56
CA LYS A 208 -30.30 -14.04 -27.47
C LYS A 208 -31.21 -15.27 -27.39
N ALA A 209 -31.71 -15.59 -26.20
CA ALA A 209 -32.59 -16.74 -26.01
C ALA A 209 -34.00 -16.48 -26.57
N ARG A 210 -34.44 -15.21 -26.58
CA ARG A 210 -35.77 -14.81 -27.05
C ARG A 210 -36.01 -15.22 -28.50
N SER A 211 -35.15 -14.80 -29.43
CA SER A 211 -35.31 -15.15 -30.85
C SER A 211 -35.33 -16.66 -31.07
N LEU A 212 -34.37 -17.37 -30.46
CA LEU A 212 -34.26 -18.83 -30.57
C LEU A 212 -35.53 -19.55 -30.08
N ILE A 213 -36.09 -19.11 -28.95
CA ILE A 213 -37.26 -19.74 -28.34
C ILE A 213 -38.54 -19.36 -29.10
N GLU A 214 -38.67 -18.12 -29.56
CA GLU A 214 -39.81 -17.66 -30.37
C GLU A 214 -39.90 -18.44 -31.69
N GLU A 215 -38.79 -18.59 -32.41
CA GLU A 215 -38.71 -19.35 -33.67
C GLU A 215 -39.04 -20.84 -33.49
N SER A 216 -38.76 -21.41 -32.31
CA SER A 216 -38.99 -22.83 -32.04
C SER A 216 -40.45 -23.23 -31.81
N GLY A 217 -41.31 -22.27 -31.42
CA GLY A 217 -42.68 -22.55 -30.99
C GLY A 217 -42.82 -23.39 -29.70
N HIS A 218 -41.73 -23.62 -28.94
CA HIS A 218 -41.75 -24.50 -27.78
C HIS A 218 -42.34 -23.82 -26.52
N GLU A 219 -43.65 -23.98 -26.28
CA GLU A 219 -44.38 -23.27 -25.20
C GLU A 219 -43.78 -23.41 -23.78
N LYS A 220 -43.29 -24.60 -23.38
CA LYS A 220 -42.66 -24.75 -22.05
C LYS A 220 -41.34 -23.98 -21.93
N ALA A 221 -40.59 -23.85 -23.02
CA ALA A 221 -39.35 -23.08 -23.04
C ALA A 221 -39.68 -21.58 -22.96
N ARG A 222 -40.72 -21.13 -23.68
CA ARG A 222 -41.25 -19.76 -23.57
C ARG A 222 -41.64 -19.43 -22.13
N ALA A 223 -42.41 -20.28 -21.47
CA ALA A 223 -42.80 -20.08 -20.07
C ALA A 223 -41.60 -20.02 -19.09
N LEU A 224 -40.53 -20.79 -19.33
CA LEU A 224 -39.30 -20.69 -18.55
C LEU A 224 -38.52 -19.40 -18.83
N LEU A 225 -38.45 -18.98 -20.09
CA LEU A 225 -37.84 -17.70 -20.47
C LEU A 225 -38.57 -16.55 -19.78
N ASP A 226 -39.91 -16.54 -19.80
CA ASP A 226 -40.71 -15.49 -19.16
C ASP A 226 -40.43 -15.41 -17.64
N ARG A 227 -40.31 -16.56 -16.97
CA ARG A 227 -39.87 -16.58 -15.56
C ARG A 227 -38.47 -16.00 -15.37
N GLY A 228 -37.55 -16.30 -16.29
CA GLY A 228 -36.21 -15.72 -16.32
C GLY A 228 -36.24 -14.20 -16.43
N VAL A 229 -37.01 -13.67 -17.40
CA VAL A 229 -37.22 -12.22 -17.62
C VAL A 229 -37.77 -11.55 -16.37
N GLN A 230 -38.86 -12.08 -15.79
CA GLN A 230 -39.47 -11.51 -14.58
C GLN A 230 -38.52 -11.54 -13.39
N THR A 231 -37.71 -12.61 -13.25
CA THR A 231 -36.70 -12.70 -12.19
C THR A 231 -35.60 -11.66 -12.39
N GLN A 232 -35.18 -11.42 -13.63
CA GLN A 232 -34.17 -10.44 -13.98
C GLN A 232 -34.64 -8.99 -13.79
N ILE A 233 -35.90 -8.69 -14.12
CA ILE A 233 -36.51 -7.39 -13.84
C ILE A 233 -36.44 -7.09 -12.34
N ARG A 234 -36.85 -8.04 -11.50
CA ARG A 234 -36.71 -7.91 -10.04
C ARG A 234 -35.25 -7.75 -9.61
N ALA A 235 -34.33 -8.48 -10.24
CA ALA A 235 -32.90 -8.32 -9.94
C ALA A 235 -32.42 -6.88 -10.19
N ARG A 236 -32.90 -6.22 -11.26
CA ARG A 236 -32.63 -4.79 -11.53
C ARG A 236 -33.29 -3.88 -10.50
N GLU A 237 -34.55 -4.12 -10.15
CA GLU A 237 -35.22 -3.35 -9.08
C GLU A 237 -34.43 -3.41 -7.76
N PHE A 238 -34.00 -4.61 -7.34
CA PHE A 238 -33.16 -4.77 -6.14
C PHE A 238 -31.78 -4.11 -6.27
N PHE A 239 -31.23 -4.07 -7.48
CA PHE A 239 -29.96 -3.38 -7.74
C PHE A 239 -30.11 -1.86 -7.61
N ASP A 240 -31.18 -1.29 -8.17
CA ASP A 240 -31.49 0.13 -8.10
C ASP A 240 -31.81 0.57 -6.66
N GLU A 241 -32.33 -0.35 -5.83
CA GLU A 241 -32.51 -0.18 -4.38
C GLU A 241 -31.21 -0.35 -3.56
N GLY A 242 -30.06 -0.62 -4.19
CA GLY A 242 -28.78 -0.84 -3.51
C GLY A 242 -28.63 -2.20 -2.81
N LYS A 243 -29.55 -3.14 -3.03
CA LYS A 243 -29.57 -4.49 -2.43
C LYS A 243 -28.79 -5.47 -3.31
N TYR A 244 -27.50 -5.19 -3.52
CA TYR A 244 -26.64 -5.87 -4.51
C TYR A 244 -26.54 -7.39 -4.33
N GLU A 245 -26.48 -7.90 -3.10
CA GLU A 245 -26.41 -9.35 -2.85
C GLU A 245 -27.70 -10.06 -3.32
N VAL A 246 -28.87 -9.48 -3.04
CA VAL A 246 -30.17 -10.03 -3.47
C VAL A 246 -30.28 -9.96 -4.99
N ALA A 247 -29.89 -8.82 -5.59
CA ALA A 247 -29.81 -8.66 -7.04
C ALA A 247 -28.91 -9.72 -7.69
N HIS A 248 -27.74 -9.99 -7.09
CA HIS A 248 -26.80 -11.00 -7.57
C HIS A 248 -27.42 -12.41 -7.59
N GLN A 249 -28.06 -12.81 -6.50
CA GLN A 249 -28.71 -14.12 -6.40
C GLN A 249 -29.85 -14.27 -7.41
N LEU A 250 -30.65 -13.20 -7.61
CA LEU A 250 -31.74 -13.21 -8.57
C LEU A 250 -31.24 -13.26 -10.03
N THR A 251 -30.18 -12.53 -10.40
CA THR A 251 -29.63 -12.60 -11.78
C THR A 251 -29.06 -13.99 -12.10
N LEU A 252 -28.44 -14.67 -11.13
CA LEU A 252 -27.98 -16.05 -11.31
C LEU A 252 -29.16 -17.02 -11.52
N LYS A 253 -30.25 -16.84 -10.77
CA LYS A 253 -31.47 -17.65 -10.93
C LYS A 253 -32.18 -17.38 -12.26
N ALA A 254 -32.24 -16.12 -12.69
CA ALA A 254 -32.76 -15.75 -14.01
C ALA A 254 -31.98 -16.46 -15.12
N ARG A 255 -30.64 -16.43 -15.06
CA ARG A 255 -29.75 -17.13 -15.99
C ARG A 255 -30.00 -18.63 -16.01
N GLU A 256 -30.22 -19.25 -14.85
CA GLU A 256 -30.56 -20.67 -14.77
C GLU A 256 -31.86 -21.01 -15.52
N PHE A 257 -32.93 -20.20 -15.35
CA PHE A 257 -34.18 -20.40 -16.11
C PHE A 257 -33.96 -20.28 -17.62
N VAL A 258 -33.19 -19.28 -18.05
CA VAL A 258 -32.90 -19.03 -19.47
C VAL A 258 -32.08 -20.18 -20.08
N VAL A 259 -31.04 -20.66 -19.39
CA VAL A 259 -30.22 -21.78 -19.85
C VAL A 259 -31.04 -23.06 -19.97
N ARG A 260 -31.96 -23.32 -19.02
CA ARG A 260 -32.87 -24.47 -19.09
C ARG A 260 -33.85 -24.33 -20.27
N ALA A 261 -34.39 -23.14 -20.50
CA ALA A 261 -35.29 -22.86 -21.62
C ALA A 261 -34.60 -23.11 -22.97
N VAL A 262 -33.39 -22.57 -23.15
CA VAL A 262 -32.57 -22.79 -24.35
C VAL A 262 -32.29 -24.28 -24.54
N GLY A 263 -31.93 -25.00 -23.47
CA GLY A 263 -31.69 -26.45 -23.53
C GLY A 263 -32.89 -27.28 -23.97
N MET A 264 -34.12 -26.82 -23.71
CA MET A 264 -35.34 -27.51 -24.19
C MET A 264 -35.53 -27.36 -25.71
N VAL A 265 -35.22 -26.18 -26.26
CA VAL A 265 -35.34 -25.89 -27.70
C VAL A 265 -34.23 -26.56 -28.49
N GLU A 266 -33.02 -26.47 -27.96
CA GLU A 266 -31.82 -26.96 -28.63
C GLU A 266 -31.74 -28.50 -28.72
N GLY A 267 -32.60 -29.21 -27.98
CA GLY A 267 -32.67 -30.66 -27.97
C GLY A 267 -31.41 -31.36 -27.43
N PRO A 268 -31.36 -32.70 -27.50
CA PRO A 268 -30.15 -33.46 -27.20
C PRO A 268 -29.02 -33.06 -28.15
N ILE A 269 -27.78 -33.15 -27.68
CA ILE A 269 -26.60 -32.86 -28.50
C ILE A 269 -26.46 -33.95 -29.56
N ASP A 270 -26.82 -33.66 -30.80
CA ASP A 270 -26.65 -34.55 -31.95
C ASP A 270 -25.31 -34.30 -32.69
N PRO A 271 -24.79 -35.30 -33.42
CA PRO A 271 -23.51 -35.20 -34.12
C PRO A 271 -23.48 -34.08 -35.18
N GLU A 272 -24.57 -33.89 -35.90
CA GLU A 272 -24.66 -32.90 -36.98
C GLU A 272 -24.62 -31.47 -36.43
N ARG A 273 -25.27 -31.23 -35.29
CA ARG A 273 -25.18 -29.95 -34.59
C ARG A 273 -23.77 -29.65 -34.10
N VAL A 274 -23.05 -30.65 -33.55
CA VAL A 274 -21.64 -30.45 -33.16
C VAL A 274 -20.78 -30.17 -34.39
N LYS A 275 -20.98 -30.89 -35.49
CA LYS A 275 -20.27 -30.68 -36.76
C LYS A 275 -20.51 -29.28 -37.33
N ARG A 276 -21.77 -28.81 -37.37
CA ARG A 276 -22.12 -27.44 -37.77
C ARG A 276 -21.46 -26.39 -36.88
N THR A 277 -21.45 -26.62 -35.57
CA THR A 277 -20.85 -25.67 -34.62
C THR A 277 -19.33 -25.58 -34.80
N ILE A 278 -18.65 -26.74 -34.96
CA ILE A 278 -17.21 -26.78 -35.24
C ILE A 278 -16.91 -26.07 -36.56
N GLY A 279 -17.64 -26.38 -37.63
CA GLY A 279 -17.46 -25.74 -38.94
C GLY A 279 -17.69 -24.23 -38.93
N ALA A 280 -18.70 -23.76 -38.18
CA ALA A 280 -18.93 -22.32 -38.01
C ALA A 280 -17.79 -21.62 -37.25
N THR A 281 -17.26 -22.26 -36.20
CA THR A 281 -16.09 -21.74 -35.47
C THR A 281 -14.83 -21.76 -36.35
N ASP A 282 -14.63 -22.81 -37.18
CA ASP A 282 -13.52 -22.88 -38.13
C ASP A 282 -13.57 -21.71 -39.12
N GLY A 283 -14.73 -21.46 -39.74
CA GLY A 283 -14.91 -20.34 -40.68
C GLY A 283 -14.68 -18.97 -40.03
N LEU A 284 -15.12 -18.77 -38.79
CA LEU A 284 -14.81 -17.55 -38.02
C LEU A 284 -13.30 -17.41 -37.81
N MET A 285 -12.64 -18.47 -37.34
CA MET A 285 -11.20 -18.47 -37.09
C MET A 285 -10.37 -18.20 -38.34
N GLU A 286 -10.77 -18.78 -39.47
CA GLU A 286 -10.14 -18.54 -40.77
C GLU A 286 -10.27 -17.06 -41.18
N GLY A 287 -11.47 -16.48 -41.06
CA GLY A 287 -11.71 -15.09 -41.43
C GLY A 287 -10.98 -14.06 -40.58
N VAL A 288 -10.76 -14.34 -39.28
CA VAL A 288 -10.18 -13.38 -38.32
C VAL A 288 -8.68 -13.57 -38.11
N ARG A 289 -8.12 -14.70 -38.55
CA ARG A 289 -6.68 -14.98 -38.47
C ARG A 289 -5.81 -13.83 -39.01
N PRO A 290 -5.98 -13.33 -40.25
CA PRO A 290 -5.09 -12.30 -40.77
C PRO A 290 -5.13 -11.03 -39.92
N ILE A 291 -6.33 -10.60 -39.50
CA ILE A 291 -6.54 -9.42 -38.65
C ILE A 291 -5.74 -9.54 -37.33
N ILE A 292 -5.85 -10.67 -36.65
CA ILE A 292 -5.17 -10.86 -35.36
C ILE A 292 -3.65 -10.99 -35.56
N MET A 293 -3.19 -11.70 -36.58
CA MET A 293 -1.75 -11.89 -36.82
C MET A 293 -1.05 -10.60 -37.27
N GLU A 294 -1.75 -9.74 -37.99
CA GLU A 294 -1.22 -8.44 -38.45
C GLU A 294 -1.23 -7.37 -37.36
N SER A 295 -2.11 -7.47 -36.35
CA SER A 295 -2.23 -6.48 -35.25
C SER A 295 -0.95 -6.29 -34.42
N GLN A 296 -0.03 -7.26 -34.45
CA GLN A 296 1.16 -7.35 -33.59
C GLN A 296 0.87 -7.34 -32.07
N ASP A 297 -0.39 -7.38 -31.65
CA ASP A 297 -0.76 -7.55 -30.25
C ASP A 297 -0.45 -8.98 -29.81
N ARG A 298 0.58 -9.11 -28.95
CA ARG A 298 1.07 -10.42 -28.50
C ARG A 298 0.02 -11.19 -27.70
N GLU A 299 -0.82 -10.52 -26.93
CA GLU A 299 -1.85 -11.19 -26.12
C GLU A 299 -2.98 -11.71 -27.02
N ALA A 300 -3.44 -10.90 -27.98
CA ALA A 300 -4.44 -11.32 -28.96
C ALA A 300 -3.95 -12.53 -29.77
N VAL A 301 -2.69 -12.51 -30.23
CA VAL A 301 -2.07 -13.65 -30.94
C VAL A 301 -2.05 -14.91 -30.06
N GLN A 302 -1.65 -14.80 -28.79
CA GLN A 302 -1.61 -15.95 -27.87
C GLN A 302 -3.01 -16.54 -27.60
N LEU A 303 -4.04 -15.69 -27.43
CA LEU A 303 -5.42 -16.13 -27.27
C LEU A 303 -5.90 -16.88 -28.51
N PHE A 304 -5.57 -16.39 -29.70
CA PHE A 304 -5.93 -17.04 -30.95
C PHE A 304 -5.24 -18.41 -31.13
N LEU A 305 -3.93 -18.50 -30.89
CA LEU A 305 -3.20 -19.79 -30.93
C LEU A 305 -3.78 -20.80 -29.93
N SER A 306 -4.18 -20.32 -28.75
CA SER A 306 -4.87 -21.17 -27.76
C SER A 306 -6.22 -21.65 -28.26
N ALA A 307 -6.96 -20.79 -28.97
CA ALA A 307 -8.22 -21.15 -29.60
C ALA A 307 -8.04 -22.28 -30.63
N GLU A 308 -6.98 -22.24 -31.44
CA GLU A 308 -6.66 -23.30 -32.42
C GLU A 308 -6.49 -24.65 -31.75
N ASN A 309 -5.69 -24.71 -30.68
CA ASN A 309 -5.50 -25.93 -29.92
C ASN A 309 -6.82 -26.48 -29.35
N HIS A 310 -7.69 -25.60 -28.84
CA HIS A 310 -9.02 -26.01 -28.37
C HIS A 310 -9.91 -26.51 -29.51
N GLN A 311 -9.84 -25.88 -30.66
CA GLN A 311 -10.63 -26.26 -31.84
C GLN A 311 -10.17 -27.60 -32.42
N ASP A 312 -8.86 -27.88 -32.46
CA ASP A 312 -8.32 -29.17 -32.89
C ASP A 312 -8.70 -30.30 -31.94
N LYS A 313 -8.67 -30.03 -30.62
CA LYS A 313 -9.22 -30.96 -29.61
C LYS A 313 -10.70 -31.22 -29.84
N ALA A 314 -11.49 -30.20 -30.18
CA ALA A 314 -12.91 -30.35 -30.49
C ALA A 314 -13.12 -31.30 -31.68
N LYS A 315 -12.33 -31.16 -32.74
CA LYS A 315 -12.36 -32.04 -33.93
C LYS A 315 -12.00 -33.49 -33.59
N GLY A 316 -10.94 -33.71 -32.82
CA GLY A 316 -10.57 -35.06 -32.35
C GLY A 316 -11.64 -35.72 -31.46
N LEU A 317 -12.28 -34.92 -30.60
CA LEU A 317 -13.40 -35.40 -29.77
C LEU A 317 -14.65 -35.72 -30.60
N LEU A 318 -14.92 -34.95 -31.67
CA LEU A 318 -15.99 -35.26 -32.61
C LEU A 318 -15.73 -36.61 -33.31
N ALA A 319 -14.50 -36.85 -33.77
CA ALA A 319 -14.12 -38.10 -34.43
C ALA A 319 -14.27 -39.34 -33.54
N THR A 320 -14.11 -39.17 -32.23
CA THR A 320 -14.29 -40.23 -31.22
C THR A 320 -15.71 -40.24 -30.62
N GLN A 321 -16.67 -39.58 -31.26
CA GLN A 321 -18.09 -39.50 -30.86
C GLN A 321 -18.33 -38.93 -29.44
N ARG A 322 -17.39 -38.16 -28.90
CA ARG A 322 -17.50 -37.49 -27.59
C ARG A 322 -18.15 -36.11 -27.74
N TYR A 323 -19.38 -36.07 -28.26
CA TYR A 323 -20.07 -34.85 -28.72
C TYR A 323 -20.17 -33.72 -27.68
N LYS A 324 -20.50 -34.05 -26.42
CA LYS A 324 -20.59 -33.05 -25.34
C LYS A 324 -19.25 -32.37 -25.07
N LEU A 325 -18.15 -33.14 -25.08
CA LEU A 325 -16.81 -32.61 -24.88
C LEU A 325 -16.33 -31.82 -26.09
N ALA A 326 -16.61 -32.31 -27.30
CA ALA A 326 -16.32 -31.59 -28.55
C ALA A 326 -17.00 -30.22 -28.56
N LEU A 327 -18.29 -30.17 -28.22
CA LEU A 327 -19.04 -28.92 -28.15
C LEU A 327 -18.49 -27.96 -27.08
N ALA A 328 -18.04 -28.49 -25.93
CA ALA A 328 -17.41 -27.67 -24.89
C ALA A 328 -16.09 -27.05 -25.38
N GLN A 329 -15.24 -27.83 -26.04
CA GLN A 329 -13.95 -27.36 -26.57
C GLN A 329 -14.13 -26.29 -27.65
N THR A 330 -15.04 -26.49 -28.62
CA THR A 330 -15.28 -25.47 -29.67
C THR A 330 -15.88 -24.18 -29.09
N LYS A 331 -16.71 -24.27 -28.03
CA LYS A 331 -17.21 -23.09 -27.31
C LYS A 331 -16.12 -22.34 -26.54
N ILE A 332 -15.05 -23.02 -26.12
CA ILE A 332 -13.87 -22.36 -25.54
C ILE A 332 -13.08 -21.67 -26.64
N ALA A 333 -12.81 -22.37 -27.75
CA ALA A 333 -12.12 -21.81 -28.91
C ALA A 333 -12.80 -20.51 -29.38
N ARG A 334 -14.12 -20.55 -29.61
CA ARG A 334 -14.87 -19.36 -30.04
C ARG A 334 -14.76 -18.18 -29.07
N ARG A 335 -14.85 -18.43 -27.75
CA ARG A 335 -14.69 -17.36 -26.75
C ARG A 335 -13.29 -16.74 -26.74
N LEU A 336 -12.26 -17.55 -26.98
CA LEU A 336 -10.88 -17.05 -27.07
C LEU A 336 -10.69 -16.20 -28.34
N VAL A 337 -11.32 -16.57 -29.45
CA VAL A 337 -11.33 -15.78 -30.70
C VAL A 337 -12.05 -14.46 -30.50
N ASP A 338 -13.25 -14.47 -29.92
CA ASP A 338 -14.02 -13.25 -29.64
C ASP A 338 -13.21 -12.28 -28.76
N LYS A 339 -12.53 -12.79 -27.73
CA LYS A 339 -11.67 -11.99 -26.85
C LYS A 339 -10.42 -11.45 -27.57
N ALA A 340 -9.81 -12.24 -28.45
CA ALA A 340 -8.68 -11.78 -29.25
C ALA A 340 -9.09 -10.62 -30.17
N LEU A 341 -10.29 -10.68 -30.76
CA LEU A 341 -10.84 -9.59 -31.57
C LEU A 341 -11.11 -8.32 -30.76
N GLU A 342 -11.64 -8.45 -29.52
CA GLU A 342 -11.87 -7.31 -28.63
C GLU A 342 -10.56 -6.53 -28.39
N LEU A 343 -9.45 -7.23 -28.11
CA LEU A 343 -8.13 -6.59 -27.88
C LEU A 343 -7.61 -5.83 -29.12
N VAL A 344 -7.81 -6.39 -30.32
CA VAL A 344 -7.40 -5.73 -31.58
C VAL A 344 -8.29 -4.53 -31.91
N GLY A 345 -9.58 -4.58 -31.55
CA GLY A 345 -10.52 -3.49 -31.75
C GLY A 345 -10.26 -2.28 -30.83
N GLU A 346 -9.86 -2.52 -29.58
CA GLU A 346 -9.54 -1.46 -28.61
C GLU A 346 -8.25 -0.69 -28.96
N THR A 347 -7.33 -1.30 -29.72
CA THR A 347 -6.05 -0.67 -30.11
C THR A 347 -6.14 0.17 -31.39
N SER A 348 -7.26 0.08 -32.12
CA SER A 348 -7.46 0.77 -33.41
C SER A 348 -8.29 2.07 -33.33
N GLY A 349 -8.78 2.43 -32.14
CA GLY A 349 -9.50 3.68 -31.86
C GLY A 349 -8.70 4.60 -30.97
#